data_AF-A0A352XE50-F1
#
_entry.id   AF-A0A352XE50-F1
#
_cell.length_a   1.000
_cell.length_b   1.000
_cell.length_c   1.000
_cell.angle_alpha   90.00
_cell.angle_beta   90.00
_cell.angle_gamma   90.00
#
_symmetry.space_group_name_H-M   'P 1'
#
loop_
_entity.id
_entity.type
_entity.pdbx_description
1 polymer ?
#
loop_
_entity_poly.entity_id
_entity_poly.type
_entity_poly.pdbx_seq_one_letter_code
_entity_poly.pdbx_strand_id
1 'polypeptide(L)'
;MQGKVEDAVSRVVDFVVEKGKSLLGGGEEITNKPNPDREDNNNNNLTGQNRKDPEHDKQVTTGLNQIDREETNYLNQGKIAKEDAEKIAKKVKQENPIFKSITVVDGGETWDYRWIASEGIKKGEKKTESIVQKQLEIAKQHFQDQTFTDEQLATAIGENRRTAVRRIKDWKKIDCIYEAGKDLYTFEPEKAIGTPLERAKQRFQQASFTSQQLADELGEQLRTAQRYIKDWLEESENIGLYRVPTTRDRVAFDPSLKPSVTQQQGIHKSKYVDPKTWEILPEYRKEMRDRFYKKNYRDIRLTEILTPAYAGQDSNGNSLYHCYYTDSPELQGPNHKDVAQHKKGKGEIDHITDVAEHWENEGNNMTQAERNKWYDDPSNLRFLCESCNRAKKGKPSRTFSIIVGRDFRGPNEKV
;
A
#
# COMPACT_ATOMS: atom_id res chain seq x y z
N MET A 1 -68.52 -17.69 -27.96
CA MET A 1 -67.48 -16.70 -28.34
C MET A 1 -66.58 -16.28 -27.17
N GLN A 2 -66.55 -17.01 -26.04
CA GLN A 2 -65.67 -16.72 -24.89
C GLN A 2 -64.34 -17.49 -24.90
N GLY A 3 -64.26 -18.69 -25.50
CA GLY A 3 -63.02 -19.48 -25.52
C GLY A 3 -61.91 -19.03 -26.50
N LYS A 4 -62.12 -17.95 -27.28
CA LYS A 4 -61.09 -17.40 -28.20
C LYS A 4 -60.37 -16.17 -27.65
N VAL A 5 -60.89 -15.56 -26.57
CA VAL A 5 -60.30 -14.37 -25.94
C VAL A 5 -59.30 -14.78 -24.84
N GLU A 6 -59.62 -15.83 -24.08
CA GLU A 6 -58.73 -16.38 -23.04
C GLU A 6 -57.44 -17.00 -23.63
N ASP A 7 -57.54 -17.63 -24.80
CA ASP A 7 -56.39 -18.22 -25.53
C ASP A 7 -55.48 -17.14 -26.18
N ALA A 8 -56.01 -15.94 -26.43
CA ALA A 8 -55.24 -14.81 -26.95
C ALA A 8 -54.49 -14.06 -25.82
N VAL A 9 -55.08 -13.94 -24.63
CA VAL A 9 -54.44 -13.30 -23.47
C VAL A 9 -53.29 -14.16 -22.93
N SER A 10 -53.46 -15.50 -22.87
CA SER A 10 -52.40 -16.40 -22.42
C SER A 10 -51.17 -16.38 -23.35
N ARG A 11 -51.37 -16.25 -24.67
CA ARG A 11 -50.27 -16.18 -25.65
C ARG A 11 -49.51 -14.86 -25.65
N VAL A 12 -50.15 -13.76 -25.23
CA VAL A 12 -49.49 -12.44 -25.09
C VAL A 12 -48.63 -12.40 -23.82
N VAL A 13 -49.07 -13.05 -22.74
CA VAL A 13 -48.28 -13.17 -21.49
C VAL A 13 -47.03 -14.04 -21.70
N ASP A 14 -47.13 -15.14 -22.44
CA ASP A 14 -45.97 -15.99 -22.76
C ASP A 14 -44.98 -15.29 -23.72
N PHE A 15 -45.47 -14.52 -24.70
CA PHE A 15 -44.63 -13.77 -25.65
C PHE A 15 -43.81 -12.65 -24.99
N VAL A 16 -44.34 -11.98 -23.96
CA VAL A 16 -43.63 -10.92 -23.21
C VAL A 16 -42.56 -11.52 -22.29
N VAL A 17 -42.82 -12.70 -21.69
CA VAL A 17 -41.84 -13.44 -20.87
C VAL A 17 -40.67 -13.98 -21.73
N GLU A 18 -40.92 -14.32 -22.99
CA GLU A 18 -39.91 -14.85 -23.91
C GLU A 18 -39.03 -13.74 -24.54
N LYS A 19 -39.61 -12.57 -24.88
CA LYS A 19 -38.87 -11.37 -25.33
C LYS A 19 -38.04 -10.73 -24.22
N GLY A 20 -38.45 -10.85 -22.95
CA GLY A 20 -37.67 -10.37 -21.80
C GLY A 20 -36.39 -11.18 -21.54
N LYS A 21 -36.38 -12.47 -21.90
CA LYS A 21 -35.18 -13.33 -21.80
C LYS A 21 -34.20 -13.13 -22.97
N SER A 22 -34.66 -12.65 -24.12
CA SER A 22 -33.84 -12.54 -25.34
C SER A 22 -33.01 -11.24 -25.45
N LEU A 23 -33.05 -10.34 -24.47
CA LEU A 23 -32.28 -9.06 -24.48
C LEU A 23 -31.04 -9.05 -23.56
N LEU A 24 -30.72 -10.16 -22.89
CA LEU A 24 -29.59 -10.25 -21.95
C LEU A 24 -28.54 -11.33 -22.26
N GLY A 25 -28.53 -11.88 -23.48
CA GLY A 25 -27.52 -12.88 -23.83
C GLY A 25 -27.40 -13.13 -25.33
N GLY A 26 -26.94 -12.13 -26.08
CA GLY A 26 -26.52 -12.27 -27.47
C GLY A 26 -25.00 -12.34 -27.60
N GLY A 27 -24.51 -13.34 -28.35
CA GLY A 27 -23.10 -13.63 -28.68
C GLY A 27 -22.66 -14.98 -28.11
N GLU A 28 -23.03 -16.16 -28.63
CA GLU A 28 -22.65 -16.77 -29.93
C GLU A 28 -21.11 -16.91 -30.06
N GLU A 29 -20.46 -18.02 -30.41
CA GLU A 29 -20.84 -19.14 -31.29
C GLU A 29 -19.78 -20.30 -31.24
N ILE A 30 -20.25 -21.57 -31.21
CA ILE A 30 -19.79 -22.84 -31.88
C ILE A 30 -18.29 -23.28 -31.74
N THR A 31 -17.93 -24.52 -31.35
CA THR A 31 -18.03 -25.78 -32.13
C THR A 31 -18.08 -27.09 -31.33
N ASN A 32 -18.84 -28.05 -31.90
CA ASN A 32 -18.69 -29.52 -31.92
C ASN A 32 -19.56 -30.42 -31.03
N LYS A 33 -20.30 -31.29 -31.75
CA LYS A 33 -21.17 -32.40 -31.32
C LYS A 33 -20.39 -33.53 -30.60
N PRO A 34 -21.07 -34.38 -29.81
CA PRO A 34 -20.45 -35.33 -28.88
C PRO A 34 -20.05 -36.66 -29.55
N ASN A 35 -19.02 -37.31 -29.00
CA ASN A 35 -18.77 -38.74 -29.18
C ASN A 35 -18.90 -39.42 -27.80
N PRO A 36 -19.56 -40.59 -27.69
CA PRO A 36 -19.84 -41.23 -26.41
C PRO A 36 -18.62 -42.03 -25.95
N ASP A 37 -18.64 -42.39 -24.66
CA ASP A 37 -17.68 -43.28 -23.98
C ASP A 37 -16.39 -42.61 -23.52
N ARG A 38 -16.49 -41.93 -22.37
CA ARG A 38 -15.46 -41.94 -21.30
C ARG A 38 -16.01 -41.30 -20.04
N GLU A 39 -16.32 -42.13 -19.05
CA GLU A 39 -16.40 -41.72 -17.66
C GLU A 39 -15.02 -41.24 -17.22
N ASP A 40 -14.91 -39.97 -16.84
CA ASP A 40 -13.92 -39.55 -15.86
C ASP A 40 -14.22 -38.19 -15.23
N ASN A 41 -13.86 -38.15 -13.95
CA ASN A 41 -13.80 -37.02 -13.04
C ASN A 41 -12.99 -35.83 -13.61
N ASN A 42 -13.44 -34.57 -13.39
CA ASN A 42 -12.57 -33.55 -12.76
C ASN A 42 -13.22 -32.18 -12.48
N ASN A 43 -12.58 -31.51 -11.53
CA ASN A 43 -12.63 -30.10 -11.13
C ASN A 43 -12.63 -29.05 -12.27
N ASN A 44 -13.34 -27.93 -12.05
CA ASN A 44 -12.86 -26.52 -12.00
C ASN A 44 -14.08 -25.56 -12.12
N ASN A 45 -14.49 -24.81 -11.10
CA ASN A 45 -13.96 -23.55 -10.54
C ASN A 45 -14.33 -22.28 -11.36
N LEU A 46 -14.79 -21.23 -10.63
CA LEU A 46 -15.16 -19.84 -11.03
C LEU A 46 -16.59 -19.70 -11.59
N THR A 47 -17.49 -18.79 -11.18
CA THR A 47 -17.47 -17.52 -10.44
C THR A 47 -18.79 -17.32 -9.67
N GLY A 48 -18.81 -16.41 -8.70
CA GLY A 48 -19.85 -16.28 -7.69
C GLY A 48 -21.17 -15.58 -8.08
N GLN A 49 -21.98 -15.45 -7.02
CA GLN A 49 -23.25 -14.74 -6.85
C GLN A 49 -24.54 -15.57 -7.05
N ASN A 50 -25.36 -15.48 -6.00
CA ASN A 50 -26.80 -15.76 -5.93
C ASN A 50 -27.26 -17.22 -6.10
N ARG A 51 -27.40 -17.92 -4.96
CA ARG A 51 -28.46 -18.92 -4.83
C ARG A 51 -29.54 -18.37 -3.91
N LYS A 52 -30.65 -17.96 -4.52
CA LYS A 52 -31.87 -17.48 -3.86
C LYS A 52 -32.51 -18.63 -3.10
N ASP A 53 -33.02 -18.35 -1.89
CA ASP A 53 -33.81 -19.31 -1.11
C ASP A 53 -35.17 -19.50 -1.82
N PRO A 54 -35.52 -20.71 -2.30
CA PRO A 54 -36.76 -20.92 -3.07
C PRO A 54 -38.04 -20.52 -2.32
N GLU A 55 -38.02 -20.60 -0.98
CA GLU A 55 -39.18 -20.23 -0.16
C GLU A 55 -39.31 -18.71 -0.04
N HIS A 56 -38.18 -18.01 0.04
CA HIS A 56 -38.13 -16.55 0.02
C HIS A 56 -38.66 -15.99 -1.30
N ASP A 57 -38.18 -16.54 -2.42
CA ASP A 57 -38.63 -16.14 -3.75
C ASP A 57 -40.13 -16.35 -3.92
N LYS A 58 -40.68 -17.46 -3.41
CA LYS A 58 -42.12 -17.76 -3.47
C LYS A 58 -42.96 -16.74 -2.70
N GLN A 59 -42.49 -16.30 -1.53
CA GLN A 59 -43.18 -15.29 -0.72
C GLN A 59 -43.12 -13.91 -1.36
N VAL A 60 -41.98 -13.54 -1.94
CA VAL A 60 -41.84 -12.30 -2.73
C VAL A 60 -42.79 -12.33 -3.93
N THR A 61 -42.81 -13.40 -4.72
CA THR A 61 -43.73 -13.54 -5.87
C THR A 61 -45.19 -13.48 -5.45
N THR A 62 -45.56 -14.10 -4.33
CA THR A 62 -46.94 -14.05 -3.80
C THR A 62 -47.36 -12.62 -3.51
N GLY A 63 -46.50 -11.85 -2.85
CA GLY A 63 -46.78 -10.46 -2.51
C GLY A 63 -46.79 -9.52 -3.72
N LEU A 64 -45.95 -9.75 -4.75
CA LEU A 64 -46.01 -8.98 -6.00
C LEU A 64 -47.29 -9.26 -6.79
N ASN A 65 -47.69 -10.51 -6.91
CA ASN A 65 -48.97 -10.88 -7.55
C ASN A 65 -50.18 -10.30 -6.83
N GLN A 66 -50.05 -9.98 -5.53
CA GLN A 66 -51.11 -9.32 -4.80
C GLN A 66 -51.30 -7.86 -5.24
N ILE A 67 -50.22 -7.15 -5.61
CA ILE A 67 -50.32 -5.79 -6.14
C ILE A 67 -51.22 -5.80 -7.39
N ASP A 68 -50.93 -6.67 -8.34
CA ASP A 68 -51.70 -6.79 -9.59
C ASP A 68 -53.20 -7.06 -9.34
N ARG A 69 -53.51 -7.89 -8.34
CA ARG A 69 -54.90 -8.18 -7.95
C ARG A 69 -55.59 -6.99 -7.33
N GLU A 70 -54.91 -6.29 -6.43
CA GLU A 70 -55.47 -5.13 -5.74
C GLU A 70 -55.70 -3.96 -6.70
N GLU A 71 -54.83 -3.77 -7.69
CA GLU A 71 -54.97 -2.72 -8.71
C GLU A 71 -56.29 -2.81 -9.46
N THR A 72 -56.78 -4.02 -9.75
CA THR A 72 -58.06 -4.21 -10.45
C THR A 72 -59.23 -3.49 -9.79
N ASN A 73 -59.19 -3.26 -8.47
CA ASN A 73 -60.23 -2.55 -7.72
C ASN A 73 -60.17 -1.02 -7.86
N TYR A 74 -59.04 -0.48 -8.33
CA TYR A 74 -58.76 0.95 -8.42
C TYR A 74 -58.58 1.45 -9.85
N LEU A 75 -58.62 0.55 -10.84
CA LEU A 75 -58.54 0.92 -12.25
C LEU A 75 -59.80 1.64 -12.71
N ASN A 76 -59.61 2.84 -13.27
CA ASN A 76 -60.62 3.57 -14.01
C ASN A 76 -60.13 3.79 -15.44
N GLN A 77 -60.83 3.23 -16.43
CA GLN A 77 -60.42 3.24 -17.84
C GLN A 77 -59.00 2.70 -18.07
N GLY A 78 -58.60 1.69 -17.29
CA GLY A 78 -57.26 1.08 -17.38
C GLY A 78 -56.13 1.94 -16.80
N LYS A 79 -56.46 3.00 -16.05
CA LYS A 79 -55.50 3.88 -15.36
C LYS A 79 -55.74 3.85 -13.85
N ILE A 80 -54.67 4.02 -13.09
CA ILE A 80 -54.71 4.13 -11.62
C ILE A 80 -54.12 5.47 -11.16
N ALA A 81 -54.77 6.10 -10.18
CA ALA A 81 -54.27 7.31 -9.56
C ALA A 81 -53.12 6.98 -8.59
N LYS A 82 -52.19 7.92 -8.41
CA LYS A 82 -51.03 7.74 -7.53
C LYS A 82 -51.44 7.40 -6.11
N GLU A 83 -52.47 8.09 -5.60
CA GLU A 83 -52.99 7.92 -4.25
C GLU A 83 -53.55 6.51 -4.03
N ASP A 84 -54.09 5.89 -5.08
CA ASP A 84 -54.62 4.53 -5.01
C ASP A 84 -53.50 3.50 -5.12
N ALA A 85 -52.50 3.72 -5.98
CA ALA A 85 -51.27 2.92 -5.99
C ALA A 85 -50.55 2.96 -4.62
N GLU A 86 -50.51 4.11 -3.95
CA GLU A 86 -49.92 4.24 -2.60
C GLU A 86 -50.73 3.48 -1.53
N LYS A 87 -52.07 3.45 -1.63
CA LYS A 87 -52.92 2.64 -0.75
C LYS A 87 -52.65 1.15 -0.95
N ILE A 88 -52.51 0.70 -2.20
CA ILE A 88 -52.19 -0.69 -2.54
C ILE A 88 -50.82 -1.09 -2.00
N ALA A 89 -49.79 -0.28 -2.23
CA ALA A 89 -48.44 -0.53 -1.70
C ALA A 89 -48.44 -0.68 -0.17
N LYS A 90 -49.19 0.19 0.53
CA LYS A 90 -49.34 0.14 1.99
C LYS A 90 -50.05 -1.14 2.44
N LYS A 91 -51.14 -1.53 1.76
CA LYS A 91 -51.90 -2.74 2.06
C LYS A 91 -51.07 -3.99 1.85
N VAL A 92 -50.42 -4.13 0.69
CA VAL A 92 -49.59 -5.30 0.36
C VAL A 92 -48.41 -5.43 1.32
N LYS A 93 -47.78 -4.32 1.71
CA LYS A 93 -46.72 -4.35 2.73
C LYS A 93 -47.23 -4.83 4.10
N GLN A 94 -48.44 -4.41 4.50
CA GLN A 94 -49.04 -4.82 5.78
C GLN A 94 -49.40 -6.31 5.78
N GLU A 95 -49.88 -6.83 4.65
CA GLU A 95 -50.34 -8.22 4.52
C GLU A 95 -49.20 -9.19 4.19
N ASN A 96 -48.05 -8.71 3.73
CA ASN A 96 -46.87 -9.52 3.39
C ASN A 96 -45.62 -9.04 4.15
N PRO A 97 -45.38 -9.53 5.39
CA PRO A 97 -44.25 -9.14 6.23
C PRO A 97 -42.87 -9.39 5.62
N ILE A 98 -42.79 -10.17 4.54
CA ILE A 98 -41.56 -10.37 3.76
C ILE A 98 -41.02 -9.06 3.19
N PHE A 99 -41.87 -8.05 2.94
CA PHE A 99 -41.43 -6.74 2.46
C PHE A 99 -41.06 -5.80 3.62
N LYS A 100 -39.77 -5.41 3.67
CA LYS A 100 -39.30 -4.29 4.50
C LYS A 100 -39.86 -2.95 4.01
N SER A 101 -39.98 -2.79 2.69
CA SER A 101 -40.61 -1.61 2.08
C SER A 101 -41.22 -1.91 0.73
N ILE A 102 -42.30 -1.21 0.40
CA ILE A 102 -42.88 -1.07 -0.93
C ILE A 102 -43.20 0.42 -1.09
N THR A 103 -42.70 1.05 -2.15
CA THR A 103 -42.86 2.49 -2.43
C THR A 103 -43.22 2.68 -3.89
N VAL A 104 -44.22 3.53 -4.14
CA VAL A 104 -44.62 3.91 -5.50
C VAL A 104 -43.65 4.94 -6.06
N VAL A 105 -43.20 4.74 -7.30
CA VAL A 105 -42.33 5.66 -8.03
C VAL A 105 -42.95 5.97 -9.40
N ASP A 106 -42.65 7.15 -9.93
CA ASP A 106 -43.13 7.57 -11.25
C ASP A 106 -42.33 6.85 -12.35
N GLY A 107 -43.00 5.97 -13.09
CA GLY A 107 -42.47 5.22 -14.24
C GLY A 107 -42.74 5.92 -15.58
N GLY A 108 -43.30 7.13 -15.56
CA GLY A 108 -43.69 7.89 -16.74
C GLY A 108 -45.10 7.55 -17.21
N GLU A 109 -45.29 6.36 -17.79
CA GLU A 109 -46.63 5.88 -18.22
C GLU A 109 -47.35 5.05 -17.15
N THR A 110 -46.60 4.58 -16.14
CA THR A 110 -47.07 3.69 -15.07
C THR A 110 -46.64 4.18 -13.69
N TRP A 111 -47.36 3.73 -12.66
CA TRP A 111 -46.89 3.81 -11.28
C TRP A 111 -46.14 2.52 -10.96
N ASP A 112 -44.82 2.60 -10.82
CA ASP A 112 -43.98 1.45 -10.56
C ASP A 112 -43.81 1.23 -9.06
N TYR A 113 -43.65 -0.03 -8.63
CA TYR A 113 -43.47 -0.38 -7.23
C TYR A 113 -42.02 -0.79 -6.96
N ARG A 114 -41.28 0.08 -6.28
CA ARG A 114 -39.95 -0.25 -5.74
C ARG A 114 -40.12 -0.96 -4.40
N TRP A 115 -39.53 -2.14 -4.25
CA TRP A 115 -39.62 -2.93 -3.02
C TRP A 115 -38.26 -3.40 -2.49
N ILE A 116 -38.22 -3.65 -1.18
CA ILE A 116 -37.10 -4.28 -0.47
C ILE A 116 -37.71 -5.41 0.38
N ALA A 117 -37.30 -6.65 0.14
CA ALA A 117 -37.69 -7.78 0.98
C ALA A 117 -36.68 -8.03 2.12
N SER A 118 -37.09 -8.71 3.18
CA SER A 118 -36.18 -9.14 4.24
C SER A 118 -35.16 -10.12 3.68
N GLU A 119 -33.87 -9.82 3.84
CA GLU A 119 -32.83 -10.84 3.68
C GLU A 119 -33.07 -11.94 4.72
N GLY A 120 -33.35 -13.15 4.25
CA GLY A 120 -33.45 -14.32 5.10
C GLY A 120 -32.08 -14.97 5.26
N ILE A 121 -31.58 -15.08 6.49
CA ILE A 121 -30.54 -16.07 6.81
C ILE A 121 -31.28 -17.32 7.31
N LYS A 122 -31.46 -18.29 6.42
CA LYS A 122 -31.81 -19.65 6.82
C LYS A 122 -30.57 -20.27 7.48
N LYS A 123 -30.64 -20.59 8.77
CA LYS A 123 -29.63 -21.47 9.40
C LYS A 123 -29.75 -22.84 8.74
N GLY A 124 -28.77 -23.20 7.92
CA GLY A 124 -28.62 -24.57 7.43
C GLY A 124 -28.10 -25.50 8.54
N GLU A 125 -28.07 -26.79 8.24
CA GLU A 125 -27.40 -27.81 9.05
C GLU A 125 -25.95 -27.42 9.35
N LYS A 126 -25.36 -27.98 10.42
CA LYS A 126 -23.96 -27.70 10.80
C LYS A 126 -23.06 -27.88 9.58
N LYS A 127 -22.25 -26.86 9.27
CA LYS A 127 -21.21 -26.98 8.26
C LYS A 127 -20.39 -28.23 8.56
N THR A 128 -20.13 -29.05 7.54
CA THR A 128 -19.00 -29.97 7.56
C THR A 128 -17.80 -29.18 8.04
N GLU A 129 -17.12 -29.65 9.10
CA GLU A 129 -15.90 -29.02 9.58
C GLU A 129 -15.00 -28.75 8.39
N SER A 130 -14.68 -27.46 8.18
CA SER A 130 -13.74 -27.08 7.15
C SER A 130 -12.52 -27.96 7.29
N ILE A 131 -12.00 -28.51 6.18
CA ILE A 131 -10.77 -29.32 6.20
C ILE A 131 -9.66 -28.60 6.98
N VAL A 132 -9.66 -27.26 6.94
CA VAL A 132 -8.79 -26.38 7.74
C VAL A 132 -8.98 -26.55 9.25
N GLN A 133 -10.22 -26.61 9.74
CA GLN A 133 -10.53 -26.77 11.16
C GLN A 133 -10.19 -28.19 11.62
N LYS A 134 -10.56 -29.21 10.84
CA LYS A 134 -10.20 -30.60 11.16
C LYS A 134 -8.69 -30.78 11.25
N GLN A 135 -7.94 -30.18 10.32
CA GLN A 135 -6.48 -30.20 10.35
C GLN A 135 -5.90 -29.42 11.55
N LEU A 136 -6.56 -28.35 11.99
CA LEU A 136 -6.16 -27.60 13.18
C LEU A 136 -6.33 -28.45 14.45
N GLU A 137 -7.47 -29.13 14.61
CA GLU A 137 -7.70 -30.01 15.76
C GLU A 137 -6.73 -31.20 15.79
N ILE A 138 -6.47 -31.83 14.64
CA ILE A 138 -5.46 -32.90 14.53
C ILE A 138 -4.09 -32.38 14.96
N ALA A 139 -3.68 -31.21 14.47
CA ALA A 139 -2.39 -30.63 14.81
C ALA A 139 -2.29 -30.27 16.31
N LYS A 140 -3.32 -29.64 16.89
CA LYS A 140 -3.39 -29.33 18.32
C LYS A 140 -3.30 -30.59 19.18
N GLN A 141 -4.02 -31.65 18.81
CA GLN A 141 -3.99 -32.91 19.54
C GLN A 141 -2.61 -33.60 19.44
N HIS A 142 -1.97 -33.51 18.27
CA HIS A 142 -0.68 -34.16 18.02
C HIS A 142 0.48 -33.47 18.74
N PHE A 143 0.55 -32.14 18.65
CA PHE A 143 1.67 -31.37 19.17
C PHE A 143 1.44 -30.89 20.60
N GLN A 144 0.20 -30.67 21.02
CA GLN A 144 -0.15 -30.17 22.35
C GLN A 144 0.69 -28.92 22.68
N ASP A 145 1.55 -29.01 23.70
CA ASP A 145 2.42 -27.94 24.16
C ASP A 145 3.80 -27.94 23.47
N GLN A 146 4.09 -28.91 22.61
CA GLN A 146 5.38 -29.04 21.93
C GLN A 146 5.51 -28.07 20.77
N THR A 147 6.76 -27.68 20.50
CA THR A 147 7.11 -26.95 19.29
C THR A 147 7.29 -27.89 18.11
N PHE A 148 6.98 -27.45 16.90
CA PHE A 148 7.06 -28.27 15.70
C PHE A 148 7.48 -27.50 14.44
N THR A 149 8.05 -28.20 13.46
CA THR A 149 8.39 -27.66 12.15
C THR A 149 7.25 -27.82 11.14
N ASP A 150 7.35 -27.16 9.99
CA ASP A 150 6.36 -27.31 8.91
C ASP A 150 6.34 -28.73 8.30
N GLU A 151 7.47 -29.43 8.32
CA GLU A 151 7.60 -30.84 7.93
C GLU A 151 6.87 -31.77 8.91
N GLN A 152 7.08 -31.57 10.22
CA GLN A 152 6.37 -32.33 11.25
C GLN A 152 4.86 -32.09 11.15
N LEU A 153 4.45 -30.83 10.94
CA LEU A 153 3.04 -30.50 10.74
C LEU A 153 2.45 -31.21 9.52
N ALA A 154 3.17 -31.22 8.39
CA ALA A 154 2.74 -31.90 7.18
C ALA A 154 2.47 -33.39 7.42
N THR A 155 3.37 -34.07 8.13
CA THR A 155 3.19 -35.47 8.54
C THR A 155 1.98 -35.64 9.46
N ALA A 156 1.83 -34.78 10.48
CA ALA A 156 0.74 -34.89 11.46
C ALA A 156 -0.65 -34.73 10.83
N ILE A 157 -0.80 -33.82 9.86
CA ILE A 157 -2.09 -33.58 9.19
C ILE A 157 -2.30 -34.41 7.92
N GLY A 158 -1.34 -35.28 7.56
CA GLY A 158 -1.41 -36.16 6.39
C GLY A 158 -1.35 -35.42 5.05
N GLU A 159 -0.59 -34.33 4.97
CA GLU A 159 -0.51 -33.45 3.80
C GLU A 159 0.93 -33.23 3.34
N ASN A 160 1.11 -32.57 2.20
CA ASN A 160 2.43 -32.13 1.77
C ASN A 160 2.88 -30.84 2.51
N ARG A 161 4.19 -30.59 2.53
CA ARG A 161 4.80 -29.41 3.17
C ARG A 161 4.22 -28.08 2.70
N ARG A 162 3.88 -27.94 1.40
CA ARG A 162 3.30 -26.71 0.86
C ARG A 162 1.91 -26.42 1.46
N THR A 163 1.09 -27.46 1.65
CA THR A 163 -0.20 -27.35 2.35
C THR A 163 0.02 -26.99 3.82
N ALA A 164 0.95 -27.62 4.52
CA ALA A 164 1.28 -27.31 5.91
C ALA A 164 1.71 -25.84 6.10
N VAL A 165 2.59 -25.32 5.25
CA VAL A 165 3.00 -23.90 5.25
C VAL A 165 1.81 -22.97 5.02
N ARG A 166 0.87 -23.34 4.14
CA ARG A 166 -0.35 -22.57 3.94
C ARG A 166 -1.24 -22.59 5.19
N ARG A 167 -1.36 -23.72 5.87
CA ARG A 167 -2.11 -23.84 7.14
C ARG A 167 -1.51 -23.01 8.24
N ILE A 168 -0.20 -23.03 8.41
CA ILE A 168 0.50 -22.14 9.34
C ILE A 168 0.11 -20.68 9.06
N LYS A 169 0.17 -20.23 7.80
CA LYS A 169 -0.25 -18.86 7.45
C LYS A 169 -1.73 -18.58 7.76
N ASP A 170 -2.62 -19.53 7.48
CA ASP A 170 -4.04 -19.37 7.73
C ASP A 170 -4.34 -19.33 9.25
N TRP A 171 -3.68 -20.17 10.04
CA TRP A 171 -3.83 -20.24 11.50
C TRP A 171 -3.14 -19.09 12.24
N LYS A 172 -2.03 -18.56 11.71
CA LYS A 172 -1.40 -17.33 12.23
C LYS A 172 -2.32 -16.12 12.11
N LYS A 173 -3.17 -16.06 11.08
CA LYS A 173 -4.14 -14.94 10.89
C LYS A 173 -5.28 -14.94 11.91
N ILE A 174 -5.51 -16.07 12.59
CA ILE A 174 -6.57 -16.24 13.58
C ILE A 174 -5.98 -16.54 14.97
N ASP A 175 -4.71 -16.17 15.19
CA ASP A 175 -4.01 -16.26 16.47
C ASP A 175 -4.08 -17.66 17.13
N CYS A 176 -4.04 -18.70 16.31
CA CYS A 176 -4.06 -20.08 16.80
C CYS A 176 -2.67 -20.72 16.86
N ILE A 177 -1.68 -20.18 16.15
CA ILE A 177 -0.31 -20.72 16.10
C ILE A 177 0.69 -19.56 16.11
N TYR A 178 1.82 -19.77 16.78
CA TYR A 178 2.83 -18.77 17.01
C TYR A 178 4.20 -19.27 16.56
N GLU A 179 5.12 -18.35 16.24
CA GLU A 179 6.51 -18.71 15.92
C GLU A 179 7.29 -18.90 17.22
N ALA A 180 7.92 -20.05 17.39
CA ALA A 180 8.76 -20.41 18.54
C ALA A 180 10.26 -20.47 18.18
N GLY A 181 10.62 -20.09 16.95
CA GLY A 181 11.98 -20.23 16.42
C GLY A 181 12.01 -20.06 14.90
N LYS A 182 13.22 -20.08 14.35
CA LYS A 182 13.38 -20.21 12.89
C LYS A 182 12.79 -21.54 12.45
N ASP A 183 11.77 -21.48 11.61
CA ASP A 183 11.02 -22.63 11.08
C ASP A 183 10.38 -23.51 12.17
N LEU A 184 10.16 -22.95 13.37
CA LEU A 184 9.61 -23.64 14.53
C LEU A 184 8.35 -22.91 15.02
N TYR A 185 7.29 -23.67 15.29
CA TYR A 185 5.96 -23.15 15.62
C TYR A 185 5.41 -23.81 16.89
N THR A 186 4.45 -23.16 17.53
CA THR A 186 3.76 -23.67 18.72
C THR A 186 2.31 -23.23 18.74
N PHE A 187 1.45 -24.01 19.41
CA PHE A 187 0.07 -23.58 19.72
C PHE A 187 0.01 -22.75 21.02
N GLU A 188 1.09 -22.70 21.80
CA GLU A 188 1.15 -22.02 23.09
C GLU A 188 1.72 -20.60 22.95
N PRO A 189 0.92 -19.55 23.20
CA PRO A 189 1.36 -18.16 23.04
C PRO A 189 2.54 -17.81 23.95
N GLU A 190 2.64 -18.41 25.15
CA GLU A 190 3.75 -18.16 26.08
C GLU A 190 5.09 -18.76 25.65
N LYS A 191 5.07 -19.73 24.72
CA LYS A 191 6.27 -20.31 24.10
C LYS A 191 6.62 -19.62 22.78
N ALA A 192 5.82 -18.65 22.35
CA ALA A 192 6.12 -17.84 21.18
C ALA A 192 7.40 -17.04 21.43
N ILE A 193 8.33 -17.08 20.48
CA ILE A 193 9.29 -16.00 20.37
C ILE A 193 8.46 -14.78 19.97
N GLY A 194 8.50 -13.73 20.79
CA GLY A 194 7.81 -12.49 20.51
C GLY A 194 8.05 -12.02 19.08
N THR A 195 7.13 -11.21 18.55
CA THR A 195 7.29 -10.56 17.25
C THR A 195 8.67 -9.91 17.13
N PRO A 196 9.20 -9.73 15.91
CA PRO A 196 10.47 -9.03 15.71
C PRO A 196 10.57 -7.71 16.48
N LEU A 197 9.44 -6.99 16.61
CA LEU A 197 9.35 -5.76 17.39
C LEU A 197 9.48 -6.01 18.90
N GLU A 198 8.77 -6.98 19.46
CA GLU A 198 8.85 -7.31 20.89
C GLU A 198 10.24 -7.77 21.28
N ARG A 199 10.89 -8.61 20.47
CA ARG A 199 12.28 -9.03 20.67
C ARG A 199 13.22 -7.83 20.64
N ALA A 200 13.07 -6.96 19.63
CA ALA A 200 13.87 -5.75 19.52
C ALA A 200 13.68 -4.83 20.72
N LYS A 201 12.43 -4.61 21.15
CA LYS A 201 12.11 -3.83 22.35
C LYS A 201 12.75 -4.43 23.59
N GLN A 202 12.58 -5.73 23.81
CA GLN A 202 13.16 -6.45 24.94
C GLN A 202 14.68 -6.35 24.96
N ARG A 203 15.33 -6.48 23.80
CA ARG A 203 16.79 -6.46 23.68
C ARG A 203 17.41 -5.07 23.82
N PHE A 204 16.76 -4.06 23.25
CA PHE A 204 17.31 -2.72 23.06
C PHE A 204 16.62 -1.64 23.90
N GLN A 205 15.94 -2.01 24.98
CA GLN A 205 15.10 -1.13 25.82
C GLN A 205 15.68 0.27 26.07
N GLN A 206 16.95 0.36 26.46
CA GLN A 206 17.64 1.62 26.79
C GLN A 206 18.86 1.89 25.90
N ALA A 207 19.09 1.05 24.88
CA ALA A 207 20.27 1.14 24.03
C ALA A 207 19.86 1.52 22.62
N SER A 208 20.65 2.41 22.01
CA SER A 208 20.54 2.61 20.58
C SER A 208 21.22 1.46 19.82
N PHE A 209 20.61 1.04 18.72
CA PHE A 209 21.04 -0.12 17.94
C PHE A 209 21.05 0.17 16.45
N THR A 210 21.90 -0.56 15.71
CA THR A 210 22.02 -0.48 14.25
C THR A 210 21.13 -1.49 13.53
N SER A 211 20.94 -1.32 12.22
CA SER A 211 20.26 -2.34 11.40
C SER A 211 21.00 -3.69 11.43
N GLN A 212 22.34 -3.67 11.54
CA GLN A 212 23.14 -4.89 11.66
C GLN A 212 22.89 -5.58 13.00
N GLN A 213 22.89 -4.83 14.11
CA GLN A 213 22.62 -5.40 15.44
C GLN A 213 21.20 -5.98 15.52
N LEU A 214 20.23 -5.34 14.87
CA LEU A 214 18.88 -5.88 14.76
C LEU A 214 18.86 -7.16 13.92
N ALA A 215 19.60 -7.21 12.80
CA ALA A 215 19.70 -8.40 11.96
C ALA A 215 20.28 -9.59 12.74
N ASP A 216 21.37 -9.35 13.47
CA ASP A 216 22.04 -10.36 14.30
C ASP A 216 21.12 -10.86 15.42
N GLU A 217 20.41 -9.95 16.10
CA GLU A 217 19.46 -10.28 17.15
C GLU A 217 18.29 -11.11 16.61
N LEU A 218 17.73 -10.72 15.46
CA LEU A 218 16.58 -11.40 14.90
C LEU A 218 16.95 -12.72 14.18
N GLY A 219 18.23 -12.93 13.87
CA GLY A 219 18.68 -14.04 13.02
C GLY A 219 18.28 -13.85 11.55
N GLU A 220 18.17 -12.60 11.11
CA GLU A 220 17.61 -12.18 9.83
C GLU A 220 18.66 -11.57 8.90
N GLN A 221 18.33 -11.43 7.62
CA GLN A 221 19.18 -10.69 6.68
C GLN A 221 19.16 -9.18 6.99
N LEU A 222 20.29 -8.50 6.79
CA LEU A 222 20.41 -7.04 6.97
C LEU A 222 19.29 -6.26 6.26
N ARG A 223 18.94 -6.66 5.04
CA ARG A 223 17.87 -6.01 4.25
C ARG A 223 16.49 -6.16 4.89
N THR A 224 16.23 -7.28 5.55
CA THR A 224 14.98 -7.54 6.29
C THR A 224 14.91 -6.66 7.54
N ALA A 225 16.01 -6.59 8.30
CA ALA A 225 16.12 -5.72 9.48
C ALA A 225 15.95 -4.23 9.12
N GLN A 226 16.56 -3.78 8.02
CA GLN A 226 16.38 -2.42 7.49
C GLN A 226 14.92 -2.13 7.12
N ARG A 227 14.21 -3.10 6.55
CA ARG A 227 12.78 -2.97 6.25
C ARG A 227 11.96 -2.84 7.54
N TYR A 228 12.22 -3.67 8.54
CA TYR A 228 11.56 -3.53 9.85
C TYR A 228 11.78 -2.15 10.47
N ILE A 229 13.02 -1.67 10.52
CA ILE A 229 13.31 -0.33 11.06
C ILE A 229 12.57 0.76 10.27
N LYS A 230 12.52 0.65 8.94
CA LYS A 230 11.77 1.60 8.10
C LYS A 230 10.29 1.62 8.46
N ASP A 231 9.66 0.45 8.46
CA ASP A 231 8.22 0.30 8.74
C ASP A 231 7.91 0.77 10.18
N TRP A 232 8.78 0.45 11.16
CA TRP A 232 8.60 0.88 12.54
C TRP A 232 8.79 2.37 12.77
N LEU A 233 9.67 3.01 11.99
CA LEU A 233 9.85 4.47 12.04
C LEU A 233 8.66 5.22 11.41
N GLU A 234 8.02 4.65 10.40
CA GLU A 234 6.79 5.19 9.81
C GLU A 234 5.63 5.21 10.83
N GLU A 235 5.63 4.27 11.78
CA GLU A 235 4.67 4.19 12.90
C GLU A 235 5.31 4.59 14.26
N SER A 236 6.35 5.43 14.22
CA SER A 236 7.17 5.77 15.40
C SER A 236 6.39 6.31 16.60
N GLU A 237 5.26 6.99 16.38
CA GLU A 237 4.39 7.49 17.47
C GLU A 237 3.76 6.35 18.28
N ASN A 238 3.40 5.24 17.64
CA ASN A 238 2.80 4.07 18.29
C ASN A 238 3.86 3.12 18.82
N ILE A 239 4.95 2.97 18.06
CA ILE A 239 5.98 1.96 18.34
C ILE A 239 7.01 2.47 19.35
N GLY A 240 7.22 3.78 19.43
CA GLY A 240 8.22 4.42 20.28
C GLY A 240 9.65 4.27 19.75
N LEU A 241 9.84 4.09 18.44
CA LEU A 241 11.16 3.98 17.83
C LEU A 241 11.60 5.35 17.27
N TYR A 242 12.79 5.80 17.64
CA TYR A 242 13.33 7.11 17.24
C TYR A 242 14.70 6.95 16.57
N ARG A 243 15.02 7.84 15.63
CA ARG A 243 16.39 7.95 15.10
C ARG A 243 17.27 8.69 16.11
N VAL A 244 18.44 8.15 16.42
CA VAL A 244 19.38 8.83 17.32
C VAL A 244 20.14 9.91 16.54
N PRO A 245 20.29 11.13 17.08
CA PRO A 245 21.07 12.19 16.44
C PRO A 245 22.47 11.73 16.05
N THR A 246 23.06 12.33 15.01
CA THR A 246 24.46 12.13 14.54
C THR A 246 24.77 10.81 13.82
N THR A 247 23.84 9.85 13.74
CA THR A 247 24.11 8.56 13.09
C THR A 247 22.97 8.11 12.18
N ARG A 248 23.33 7.66 10.97
CA ARG A 248 22.39 7.26 9.91
C ARG A 248 21.59 6.00 10.24
N ASP A 249 22.23 5.06 10.93
CA ASP A 249 21.72 3.70 11.11
C ASP A 249 21.35 3.38 12.55
N ARG A 250 21.52 4.31 13.51
CA ARG A 250 21.13 4.04 14.90
C ARG A 250 19.72 4.52 15.18
N VAL A 251 18.94 3.64 15.77
CA VAL A 251 17.62 3.90 16.30
C VAL A 251 17.56 3.48 17.77
N ALA A 252 16.60 3.99 18.52
CA ALA A 252 16.41 3.65 19.92
C ALA A 252 14.91 3.63 20.25
N PHE A 253 14.51 2.72 21.15
CA PHE A 253 13.16 2.73 21.73
C PHE A 253 13.03 3.72 22.90
N ASP A 254 14.16 4.20 23.43
CA ASP A 254 14.20 5.14 24.55
C ASP A 254 13.83 6.56 24.07
N PRO A 255 12.72 7.15 24.56
CA PRO A 255 12.32 8.51 24.22
C PRO A 255 13.32 9.58 24.68
N SER A 256 14.19 9.29 25.67
CA SER A 256 15.25 10.22 26.09
C SER A 256 16.37 10.34 25.05
N LEU A 257 16.53 9.30 24.21
CA LEU A 257 17.45 9.29 23.06
C LEU A 257 16.79 9.82 21.78
N LYS A 258 15.50 10.16 21.83
CA LYS A 258 14.86 10.99 20.82
C LYS A 258 15.74 12.23 20.66
N PRO A 259 15.98 12.72 19.43
CA PRO A 259 16.61 14.00 19.24
C PRO A 259 15.88 15.00 20.13
N SER A 260 16.58 15.52 21.14
CA SER A 260 16.18 16.74 21.78
C SER A 260 16.29 17.79 20.68
N VAL A 261 15.21 17.90 19.89
CA VAL A 261 14.84 19.20 19.34
C VAL A 261 14.64 19.99 20.61
N THR A 262 15.70 20.68 21.06
CA THR A 262 15.58 21.69 22.09
C THR A 262 14.38 22.49 21.65
N GLN A 263 13.25 22.43 22.37
CA GLN A 263 12.00 23.02 21.89
C GLN A 263 12.33 24.46 21.56
N GLN A 264 12.45 24.74 20.26
CA GLN A 264 12.92 26.02 19.82
C GLN A 264 11.74 26.95 20.09
N GLN A 265 11.88 27.75 21.15
CA GLN A 265 10.78 28.56 21.63
C GLN A 265 10.44 29.63 20.58
N GLY A 266 9.16 29.67 20.19
CA GLY A 266 8.62 30.69 19.29
C GLY A 266 8.16 30.14 17.94
N ILE A 267 7.68 31.08 17.11
CA ILE A 267 7.19 30.80 15.76
C ILE A 267 8.36 30.88 14.78
N HIS A 268 8.56 29.82 14.00
CA HIS A 268 9.53 29.87 12.91
C HIS A 268 9.07 30.89 11.85
N LYS A 269 9.99 31.76 11.40
CA LYS A 269 9.66 32.90 10.53
C LYS A 269 9.60 32.56 9.03
N SER A 270 10.17 31.42 8.63
CA SER A 270 10.20 31.02 7.23
C SER A 270 8.85 30.49 6.76
N LYS A 271 8.39 30.91 5.58
CA LYS A 271 7.15 30.42 4.95
C LYS A 271 7.24 28.97 4.46
N TYR A 272 8.44 28.39 4.48
CA TYR A 272 8.70 27.01 4.04
C TYR A 272 8.64 26.01 5.18
N VAL A 273 8.39 26.49 6.39
CA VAL A 273 8.53 25.75 7.64
C VAL A 273 7.22 25.87 8.41
N ASP A 274 6.76 24.78 8.99
CA ASP A 274 5.66 24.82 9.93
C ASP A 274 6.06 25.70 11.14
N PRO A 275 5.29 26.75 11.45
CA PRO A 275 5.66 27.72 12.47
C PRO A 275 5.81 27.10 13.87
N LYS A 276 5.16 25.96 14.15
CA LYS A 276 5.12 25.32 15.46
C LYS A 276 6.09 24.14 15.57
N THR A 277 6.18 23.31 14.52
CA THR A 277 7.04 22.11 14.55
C THR A 277 8.45 22.37 14.05
N TRP A 278 8.65 23.50 13.35
CA TRP A 278 9.92 23.85 12.73
C TRP A 278 10.38 22.81 11.69
N GLU A 279 9.42 22.05 11.16
CA GLU A 279 9.62 21.14 10.04
C GLU A 279 9.37 21.84 8.71
N ILE A 280 10.16 21.50 7.70
CA ILE A 280 9.87 21.85 6.31
C ILE A 280 8.48 21.33 5.94
N LEU A 281 7.65 22.21 5.37
CA LEU A 281 6.28 21.87 4.97
C LEU A 281 6.28 20.71 3.95
N PRO A 282 5.31 19.77 4.03
CA PRO A 282 5.29 18.55 3.21
C PRO A 282 5.50 18.76 1.71
N GLU A 283 4.92 19.81 1.13
CA GLU A 283 5.03 20.15 -0.29
C GLU A 283 6.46 20.49 -0.74
N TYR A 284 7.36 20.86 0.16
CA TYR A 284 8.75 21.19 -0.16
C TYR A 284 9.72 20.03 0.10
N ARG A 285 9.31 18.97 0.81
CA ARG A 285 10.18 17.87 1.24
C ARG A 285 10.78 17.07 0.06
N LYS A 286 10.09 17.00 -1.07
CA LYS A 286 10.58 16.29 -2.27
C LYS A 286 11.65 17.06 -3.04
N GLU A 287 11.73 18.38 -2.83
CA GLU A 287 12.58 19.27 -3.61
C GLU A 287 13.65 19.95 -2.74
N MET A 288 13.93 19.46 -1.53
CA MET A 288 14.75 20.22 -0.57
C MET A 288 16.13 20.60 -1.11
N ARG A 289 16.79 19.70 -1.84
CA ARG A 289 18.06 20.02 -2.51
C ARG A 289 17.89 21.15 -3.51
N ASP A 290 16.99 20.97 -4.47
CA ASP A 290 16.77 21.88 -5.59
C ASP A 290 16.20 23.23 -5.19
N ARG A 291 15.50 23.28 -4.06
CA ARG A 291 14.82 24.45 -3.54
C ARG A 291 15.72 25.24 -2.60
N PHE A 292 16.37 24.60 -1.64
CA PHE A 292 17.15 25.29 -0.60
C PHE A 292 18.63 25.45 -0.94
N TYR A 293 19.10 24.80 -2.01
CA TYR A 293 20.38 25.07 -2.65
C TYR A 293 20.16 25.50 -4.09
N LYS A 294 21.08 26.31 -4.59
CA LYS A 294 21.03 26.82 -5.96
C LYS A 294 21.41 25.74 -6.98
N LYS A 295 20.81 25.82 -8.16
CA LYS A 295 21.05 24.85 -9.25
C LYS A 295 22.35 25.09 -10.02
N ASN A 296 22.79 26.35 -10.08
CA ASN A 296 23.93 26.77 -10.90
C ASN A 296 25.03 27.40 -10.05
N TYR A 297 26.29 27.07 -10.33
CA TYR A 297 27.46 27.74 -9.77
C TYR A 297 27.61 29.15 -10.37
N ARG A 298 28.28 30.06 -9.65
CA ARG A 298 28.65 31.38 -10.22
C ARG A 298 29.81 31.22 -11.20
N ASP A 299 29.75 31.89 -12.35
CA ASP A 299 30.76 31.76 -13.41
C ASP A 299 32.20 32.01 -12.92
N ILE A 300 32.40 33.05 -12.10
CA ILE A 300 33.72 33.37 -11.52
C ILE A 300 34.27 32.19 -10.69
N ARG A 301 33.39 31.49 -9.95
CA ARG A 301 33.78 30.33 -9.11
C ARG A 301 34.04 29.09 -9.95
N LEU A 302 33.33 28.93 -11.07
CA LEU A 302 33.61 27.87 -12.03
C LEU A 302 35.03 28.00 -12.58
N THR A 303 35.45 29.22 -12.94
CA THR A 303 36.81 29.46 -13.43
C THR A 303 37.87 29.10 -12.39
N GLU A 304 37.67 29.45 -11.11
CA GLU A 304 38.60 29.11 -10.02
C GLU A 304 38.80 27.60 -9.84
N ILE A 305 37.80 26.77 -10.19
CA ILE A 305 37.91 25.30 -10.16
C ILE A 305 38.46 24.72 -11.46
N LEU A 306 38.05 25.27 -12.59
CA LEU A 306 38.42 24.75 -13.91
C LEU A 306 39.85 25.11 -14.29
N THR A 307 40.35 26.29 -13.93
CA THR A 307 41.71 26.72 -14.28
C THR A 307 42.78 25.79 -13.72
N PRO A 308 42.78 25.40 -12.43
CA PRO A 308 43.75 24.43 -11.90
C PRO A 308 43.57 23.03 -12.49
N ALA A 309 42.35 22.65 -12.88
CA ALA A 309 42.09 21.37 -13.49
C ALA A 309 42.43 21.34 -14.99
N TYR A 310 42.73 22.46 -15.64
CA TYR A 310 42.90 22.51 -17.09
C TYR A 310 44.09 21.67 -17.57
N ALA A 311 43.82 20.76 -18.52
CA ALA A 311 44.77 19.78 -19.04
C ALA A 311 45.12 20.00 -20.52
N GLY A 312 44.70 21.12 -21.11
CA GLY A 312 44.88 21.41 -22.54
C GLY A 312 43.61 21.20 -23.37
N GLN A 313 43.79 20.86 -24.65
CA GLN A 313 42.71 20.65 -25.61
C GLN A 313 42.89 19.33 -26.36
N ASP A 314 41.78 18.73 -26.80
CA ASP A 314 41.82 17.61 -27.74
C ASP A 314 42.07 18.08 -29.19
N SER A 315 42.21 17.13 -30.12
CA SER A 315 42.44 17.41 -31.55
C SER A 315 41.32 18.23 -32.22
N ASN A 316 40.15 18.34 -31.59
CA ASN A 316 39.01 19.11 -32.06
C ASN A 316 38.90 20.47 -31.35
N GLY A 317 39.91 20.85 -30.54
CA GLY A 317 39.93 22.10 -29.79
C GLY A 317 39.05 22.12 -28.53
N ASN A 318 38.52 20.98 -28.07
CA ASN A 318 37.73 20.94 -26.83
C ASN A 318 38.64 20.93 -25.61
N SER A 319 38.36 21.80 -24.63
CA SER A 319 39.10 21.83 -23.36
C SER A 319 38.97 20.52 -22.57
N LEU A 320 40.11 20.03 -22.11
CA LEU A 320 40.28 18.86 -21.26
C LEU A 320 40.63 19.31 -19.84
N TYR A 321 40.22 18.51 -18.86
CA TYR A 321 40.44 18.79 -17.45
C TYR A 321 40.83 17.52 -16.70
N HIS A 322 41.80 17.64 -15.80
CA HIS A 322 42.22 16.60 -14.88
C HIS A 322 41.14 16.28 -13.87
N CYS A 323 40.86 15.00 -13.69
CA CYS A 323 39.98 14.53 -12.64
C CYS A 323 40.67 14.66 -11.28
N TYR A 324 39.97 15.16 -10.27
CA TYR A 324 40.53 15.31 -8.93
C TYR A 324 41.04 13.99 -8.30
N TYR A 325 40.49 12.84 -8.70
CA TYR A 325 40.91 11.53 -8.20
C TYR A 325 42.02 10.86 -9.01
N THR A 326 42.67 11.56 -9.94
CA THR A 326 43.77 10.98 -10.73
C THR A 326 44.88 10.41 -9.82
N ASP A 327 45.20 11.09 -8.72
CA ASP A 327 46.23 10.65 -7.77
C ASP A 327 45.67 9.86 -6.57
N SER A 328 44.39 9.44 -6.61
CA SER A 328 43.72 8.72 -5.51
C SER A 328 42.95 7.50 -6.03
N PRO A 329 43.66 6.41 -6.42
CA PRO A 329 43.07 5.22 -7.04
C PRO A 329 41.93 4.58 -6.23
N GLU A 330 42.00 4.65 -4.91
CA GLU A 330 40.99 4.13 -3.98
C GLU A 330 39.65 4.88 -4.04
N LEU A 331 39.64 6.10 -4.58
CA LEU A 331 38.45 6.93 -4.78
C LEU A 331 37.96 6.93 -6.23
N GLN A 332 38.68 6.27 -7.13
CA GLN A 332 38.35 6.24 -8.55
C GLN A 332 37.10 5.38 -8.82
N GLY A 333 36.29 5.85 -9.78
CA GLY A 333 35.22 5.02 -10.33
C GLY A 333 35.77 3.95 -11.27
N PRO A 334 35.00 2.89 -11.58
CA PRO A 334 35.47 1.75 -12.37
C PRO A 334 35.91 2.10 -13.82
N ASN A 335 35.50 3.26 -14.33
CA ASN A 335 35.85 3.78 -15.65
C ASN A 335 36.49 5.17 -15.54
N HIS A 336 37.39 5.35 -14.57
CA HIS A 336 38.10 6.61 -14.38
C HIS A 336 38.78 7.08 -15.67
N LYS A 337 38.82 8.40 -15.83
CA LYS A 337 39.56 9.08 -16.89
C LYS A 337 40.39 10.17 -16.23
N ASP A 338 41.70 10.12 -16.45
CA ASP A 338 42.62 11.12 -15.91
C ASP A 338 42.28 12.50 -16.46
N VAL A 339 41.95 12.57 -17.75
CA VAL A 339 41.50 13.78 -18.43
C VAL A 339 40.10 13.60 -19.01
N ALA A 340 39.25 14.60 -18.83
CA ALA A 340 37.88 14.60 -19.33
C ALA A 340 37.45 15.98 -19.85
N GLN A 341 36.53 16.01 -20.82
CA GLN A 341 35.96 17.26 -21.31
C GLN A 341 34.93 17.82 -20.32
N HIS A 342 34.95 19.14 -20.08
CA HIS A 342 33.90 19.83 -19.31
C HIS A 342 32.68 20.13 -20.20
N LYS A 343 31.89 19.09 -20.51
CA LYS A 343 30.57 19.17 -21.15
C LYS A 343 29.70 18.01 -20.67
N LYS A 344 28.38 18.15 -20.83
CA LYS A 344 27.34 17.21 -20.35
C LYS A 344 27.74 15.74 -20.64
N GLY A 345 28.01 14.98 -19.58
CA GLY A 345 28.34 13.55 -19.64
C GLY A 345 29.83 13.19 -19.73
N LYS A 346 30.77 14.13 -19.64
CA LYS A 346 32.21 13.83 -19.70
C LYS A 346 32.95 14.17 -18.39
N GLY A 347 32.59 15.26 -17.73
CA GLY A 347 33.04 15.62 -16.38
C GLY A 347 32.14 16.68 -15.75
N GLU A 348 32.06 16.70 -14.42
CA GLU A 348 31.17 17.56 -13.63
C GLU A 348 31.92 18.17 -12.45
N ILE A 349 31.51 19.38 -12.08
CA ILE A 349 31.92 19.99 -10.81
C ILE A 349 30.98 19.50 -9.72
N ASP A 350 31.56 18.96 -8.66
CA ASP A 350 30.84 18.40 -7.53
C ASP A 350 31.46 18.85 -6.21
N HIS A 351 30.67 18.76 -5.14
CA HIS A 351 31.11 19.18 -3.81
C HIS A 351 32.11 18.18 -3.20
N ILE A 352 33.04 18.67 -2.38
CA ILE A 352 33.91 17.82 -1.56
C ILE A 352 33.07 17.16 -0.48
N THR A 353 32.41 17.98 0.33
CA THR A 353 31.42 17.58 1.33
C THR A 353 30.05 17.47 0.67
N ASP A 354 29.34 16.36 0.88
CA ASP A 354 28.02 16.16 0.26
C ASP A 354 27.00 17.20 0.74
N VAL A 355 26.17 17.70 -0.17
CA VAL A 355 25.14 18.73 0.13
C VAL A 355 24.20 18.29 1.26
N ALA A 356 23.84 17.01 1.30
CA ALA A 356 22.98 16.46 2.34
C ALA A 356 23.70 16.36 3.69
N GLU A 357 25.00 16.07 3.70
CA GLU A 357 25.83 16.09 4.92
C GLU A 357 25.97 17.50 5.47
N HIS A 358 26.28 18.47 4.60
CA HIS A 358 26.31 19.86 5.01
C HIS A 358 24.95 20.32 5.54
N TRP A 359 23.85 19.93 4.91
CA TRP A 359 22.52 20.23 5.43
C TRP A 359 22.27 19.70 6.85
N GLU A 360 22.64 18.45 7.11
CA GLU A 360 22.47 17.81 8.41
C GLU A 360 23.30 18.50 9.51
N ASN A 361 24.52 18.91 9.18
CA ASN A 361 25.46 19.44 10.16
C ASN A 361 25.25 20.94 10.42
N GLU A 362 24.96 21.72 9.37
CA GLU A 362 25.02 23.18 9.46
C GLU A 362 23.94 23.87 8.60
N GLY A 363 23.73 23.41 7.37
CA GLY A 363 22.91 24.10 6.37
C GLY A 363 21.43 24.25 6.73
N ASN A 364 20.89 23.33 7.55
CA ASN A 364 19.53 23.41 8.07
C ASN A 364 19.35 24.53 9.11
N ASN A 365 20.41 25.17 9.60
CA ASN A 365 20.38 26.32 10.50
C ASN A 365 21.17 27.51 9.94
N MET A 366 21.11 27.70 8.61
CA MET A 366 21.76 28.80 7.93
C MET A 366 20.76 29.65 7.15
N THR A 367 21.13 30.89 6.90
CA THR A 367 20.45 31.71 5.90
C THR A 367 20.67 31.15 4.49
N GLN A 368 19.82 31.53 3.54
CA GLN A 368 20.02 31.17 2.13
C GLN A 368 21.36 31.72 1.58
N ALA A 369 21.78 32.91 2.03
CA ALA A 369 23.01 33.55 1.59
C ALA A 369 24.25 32.75 2.02
N GLU A 370 24.27 32.27 3.26
CA GLU A 370 25.36 31.43 3.79
C GLU A 370 25.41 30.08 3.07
N ARG A 371 24.26 29.40 2.90
CA ARG A 371 24.20 28.16 2.11
C ARG A 371 24.70 28.37 0.68
N ASN A 372 24.32 29.48 0.05
CA ASN A 372 24.77 29.80 -1.30
C ASN A 372 26.28 30.09 -1.35
N LYS A 373 26.84 30.72 -0.31
CA LYS A 373 28.29 30.95 -0.19
C LYS A 373 29.03 29.63 -0.07
N TRP A 374 28.60 28.74 0.82
CA TRP A 374 29.16 27.40 0.99
C TRP A 374 29.06 26.55 -0.29
N TYR A 375 27.91 26.57 -0.95
CA TYR A 375 27.67 25.77 -2.16
C TYR A 375 28.59 26.18 -3.32
N ASP A 376 29.04 27.43 -3.33
CA ASP A 376 29.94 28.01 -4.33
C ASP A 376 31.40 28.07 -3.92
N ASP A 377 31.72 27.66 -2.69
CA ASP A 377 33.06 27.83 -2.17
C ASP A 377 34.03 26.93 -2.95
N PRO A 378 35.01 27.50 -3.67
CA PRO A 378 35.96 26.70 -4.43
C PRO A 378 36.70 25.70 -3.55
N SER A 379 36.93 26.00 -2.27
CA SER A 379 37.58 25.05 -1.37
C SER A 379 36.73 23.81 -1.08
N ASN A 380 35.44 23.83 -1.42
CA ASN A 380 34.50 22.73 -1.31
C ASN A 380 34.03 22.22 -2.67
N LEU A 381 34.65 22.64 -3.78
CA LEU A 381 34.32 22.18 -5.12
C LEU A 381 35.52 21.48 -5.76
N ARG A 382 35.23 20.52 -6.64
CA ARG A 382 36.25 19.79 -7.41
C ARG A 382 35.70 19.36 -8.76
N PHE A 383 36.59 19.21 -9.73
CA PHE A 383 36.25 18.64 -11.02
C PHE A 383 36.42 17.11 -10.99
N LEU A 384 35.37 16.38 -11.37
CA LEU A 384 35.39 14.92 -11.43
C LEU A 384 35.01 14.44 -12.84
N CYS A 385 35.70 13.41 -13.32
CA CYS A 385 35.22 12.68 -14.50
C CYS A 385 33.90 11.95 -14.16
N GLU A 386 33.12 11.65 -15.21
CA GLU A 386 31.78 11.08 -15.04
C GLU A 386 31.75 9.80 -14.18
N SER A 387 32.74 8.92 -14.36
CA SER A 387 32.81 7.67 -13.61
C SER A 387 33.04 7.90 -12.11
N CYS A 388 33.95 8.81 -11.75
CA CYS A 388 34.23 9.17 -10.35
C CYS A 388 33.03 9.84 -9.68
N ASN A 389 32.36 10.75 -10.40
CA ASN A 389 31.15 11.40 -9.89
C ASN A 389 30.01 10.38 -9.65
N ARG A 390 29.81 9.42 -10.57
CA ARG A 390 28.84 8.32 -10.36
C ARG A 390 29.23 7.42 -9.18
N ALA A 391 30.51 7.07 -9.04
CA ALA A 391 30.99 6.23 -7.95
C ALA A 391 30.72 6.91 -6.59
N LYS A 392 30.89 8.23 -6.50
CA LYS A 392 30.51 9.01 -5.32
C LYS A 392 29.00 8.95 -5.03
N LYS A 393 28.16 9.08 -6.08
CA LYS A 393 26.67 8.98 -5.99
C LYS A 393 26.16 7.58 -5.61
N GLY A 394 26.97 6.53 -5.72
CA GLY A 394 26.63 5.16 -5.32
C GLY A 394 26.49 4.96 -3.80
N LYS A 395 26.94 5.92 -2.99
CA LYS A 395 26.66 5.93 -1.55
C LYS A 395 25.17 6.25 -1.36
N PRO A 396 24.43 5.50 -0.52
CA PRO A 396 22.99 5.67 -0.45
C PRO A 396 22.68 7.10 -0.03
N SER A 397 21.89 7.81 -0.86
CA SER A 397 21.51 9.21 -0.67
C SER A 397 21.19 9.49 0.81
N ARG A 398 21.89 10.43 1.45
CA ARG A 398 21.50 10.89 2.79
C ARG A 398 20.18 11.62 2.64
N THR A 399 19.20 11.24 3.45
CA THR A 399 17.92 11.94 3.52
C THR A 399 18.14 13.24 4.26
N PHE A 400 17.83 14.36 3.64
CA PHE A 400 17.88 15.64 4.30
C PHE A 400 16.92 15.66 5.51
N SER A 401 17.39 16.10 6.68
CA SER A 401 16.53 16.36 7.84
C SER A 401 15.43 17.35 7.47
N ILE A 402 14.18 17.06 7.83
CA ILE A 402 13.06 17.98 7.64
C ILE A 402 13.00 19.04 8.74
N ILE A 403 13.69 18.84 9.87
CA ILE A 403 13.74 19.80 10.97
C ILE A 403 14.85 20.80 10.68
N VAL A 404 14.53 22.09 10.82
CA VAL A 404 15.46 23.21 10.61
C VAL A 404 15.72 23.99 11.89
N GLY A 405 16.84 24.71 11.92
CA GLY A 405 17.18 25.59 13.02
C GLY A 405 16.62 27.01 12.87
N ARG A 406 16.79 27.82 13.92
CA ARG A 406 16.24 29.19 14.06
C ARG A 406 16.66 30.13 12.96
N ASP A 407 17.87 29.97 12.46
CA ASP A 407 18.46 30.87 11.48
C ASP A 407 18.14 30.42 10.06
N PHE A 408 17.41 29.31 9.90
CA PHE A 408 16.94 28.86 8.61
C PHE A 408 16.06 29.91 7.93
N ARG A 409 16.49 30.32 6.74
CA ARG A 409 15.70 31.14 5.81
C ARG A 409 15.64 30.43 4.48
N GLY A 410 14.44 30.29 3.94
CA GLY A 410 14.24 29.73 2.61
C GLY A 410 14.63 30.71 1.50
N PRO A 411 14.42 30.31 0.24
CA PRO A 411 14.80 31.12 -0.90
C PRO A 411 14.07 32.46 -0.91
N ASN A 412 14.82 33.53 -1.20
CA ASN A 412 14.32 34.91 -1.31
C ASN A 412 13.75 35.50 0.00
N GLU A 413 14.00 34.88 1.15
CA GLU A 413 13.66 35.46 2.44
C GLU A 413 14.79 36.40 2.91
N LYS A 414 14.44 37.65 3.21
CA LYS A 414 15.37 38.61 3.79
C LYS A 414 15.56 38.29 5.28
N VAL A 415 16.75 38.61 5.79
CA VAL A 415 17.13 38.46 7.21
C VAL A 415 16.24 39.32 8.10
#